data_AF-A0A6J7CD67-F1
#
_entry.id   AF-A0A6J7CD67-F1
#
_cell.length_a   1.000
_cell.length_b   1.000
_cell.length_c   1.000
_cell.angle_alpha   90.00
_cell.angle_beta   90.00
_cell.angle_gamma   90.00
#
_symmetry.space_group_name_H-M   'P 1'
#
loop_
_entity.id
_entity.type
_entity.pdbx_description
1 polymer ?
#
loop_
_entity_poly.entity_id
_entity_poly.type
_entity_poly.pdbx_seq_one_letter_code
_entity_poly.pdbx_strand_id
1 'polypeptide(L)' 'MKTIAAKSIPGFKKFEDVWDDRSPLGWDVTDSSAVAKACVALLSDWFPATTGEIIHVDGGYHAVGA' A
#
# COMPACT_ATOMS: atom_id res chain seq x y z
N MET A 1 3.12 2.04 -9.54
CA MET A 1 2.04 2.26 -10.54
C MET A 1 1.96 3.75 -10.85
N LYS A 2 2.23 4.22 -12.08
CA LYS A 2 2.23 5.65 -12.43
C LYS A 2 1.07 5.97 -13.37
N THR A 3 0.04 6.63 -12.88
CA THR A 3 -1.09 7.09 -13.70
C THR A 3 -0.74 8.43 -14.38
N ILE A 4 -1.46 8.78 -15.45
CA ILE A 4 -1.28 10.07 -16.12
C ILE A 4 -1.59 11.22 -15.15
N ALA A 5 -2.58 11.06 -14.27
CA ALA A 5 -2.91 12.02 -13.23
C ALA A 5 -1.76 12.26 -12.25
N ALA A 6 -1.04 11.20 -11.85
CA ALA A 6 0.10 11.30 -10.93
C ALA A 6 1.28 12.09 -11.50
N LYS A 7 1.47 12.09 -12.83
CA LYS A 7 2.54 12.87 -13.49
C LYS A 7 2.30 14.38 -13.45
N SER A 8 1.05 14.81 -13.30
CA SER A 8 0.65 16.21 -13.34
C SER A 8 0.75 16.91 -11.98
N ILE A 9 1.04 16.18 -10.90
CA ILE A 9 1.18 16.73 -9.54
C ILE A 9 2.67 17.00 -9.25
N PRO A 10 3.09 18.27 -9.13
CA PRO A 10 4.45 18.60 -8.72
C PRO A 10 4.76 17.99 -7.35
N GLY A 11 5.84 17.22 -7.26
CA GLY A 11 6.27 16.59 -6.00
C GLY A 11 5.75 15.17 -5.75
N PHE A 12 5.02 14.56 -6.69
CA PHE A 12 4.53 13.18 -6.53
C PHE A 12 5.66 12.17 -6.24
N LYS A 13 6.84 12.37 -6.84
CA LYS A 13 8.01 11.53 -6.59
C LYS A 13 8.51 11.60 -5.13
N LYS A 14 8.42 12.78 -4.51
CA LYS A 14 8.77 12.94 -3.07
C LYS A 14 7.82 12.16 -2.17
N PHE A 15 6.57 11.97 -2.57
CA PHE A 15 5.63 11.13 -1.81
C PHE A 15 6.00 9.66 -1.88
N GLU A 16 6.40 9.16 -3.06
CA GLU A 16 6.89 7.78 -3.21
C GLU A 16 8.14 7.55 -2.34
N ASP A 17 9.11 8.48 -2.37
CA ASP A 17 10.35 8.38 -1.59
C ASP A 17 10.08 8.42 -0.07
N VAL A 18 9.17 9.28 0.40
CA VAL A 18 8.80 9.38 1.83
C VAL A 18 8.05 8.15 2.34
N TRP A 19 7.29 7.48 1.47
CA TRP A 19 6.55 6.28 1.84
C TRP A 19 7.49 5.12 2.15
N ASP A 20 8.48 4.90 1.30
CA ASP A 20 9.51 3.86 1.51
C ASP A 20 10.30 4.12 2.79
N ASP A 21 10.83 5.35 2.96
CA ASP A 21 11.65 5.73 4.11
C ASP A 21 10.96 5.57 5.47
N ARG A 22 9.63 5.76 5.51
CA ARG A 22 8.86 5.73 6.77
C ARG A 22 8.16 4.41 7.03
N SER A 23 8.01 3.56 6.02
CA SER A 23 7.38 2.25 6.18
C SER A 23 8.31 1.32 6.97
N PRO A 24 7.93 0.83 8.16
CA PRO A 24 8.80 -0.05 8.94
C PRO A 24 9.24 -1.33 8.21
N LEU A 25 8.42 -1.82 7.28
CA LEU A 25 8.71 -3.00 6.47
C LEU A 25 9.26 -2.66 5.06
N GLY A 26 9.50 -1.39 4.78
CA GLY A 26 9.81 -0.87 3.44
C GLY A 26 8.58 -0.86 2.52
N TRP A 27 8.69 -0.13 1.40
CA TRP A 27 7.62 -0.03 0.42
C TRP A 27 8.13 0.27 -1.00
N ASP A 28 7.99 -0.70 -1.92
CA ASP A 28 8.26 -0.51 -3.35
C ASP A 28 6.96 -0.26 -4.14
N VAL A 29 6.77 0.98 -4.59
CA VAL A 29 5.61 1.41 -5.39
C VAL A 29 5.49 0.72 -6.76
N THR A 30 6.54 0.03 -7.21
CA THR A 30 6.58 -0.71 -8.47
C THR A 30 6.25 -2.19 -8.29
N ASP A 31 6.37 -2.74 -7.07
CA ASP A 31 5.97 -4.11 -6.75
C ASP A 31 4.54 -4.17 -6.20
N SER A 32 3.63 -4.72 -6.99
CA SER A 32 2.23 -4.94 -6.57
C SER A 32 2.00 -6.26 -5.84
N SER A 33 3.04 -7.09 -5.64
CA SER A 33 2.90 -8.46 -5.14
C SER A 33 2.28 -8.54 -3.76
N ALA A 34 2.65 -7.63 -2.84
CA ALA A 34 2.11 -7.60 -1.48
C ALA A 34 0.60 -7.30 -1.48
N VAL A 35 0.17 -6.30 -2.25
CA VAL A 35 -1.25 -5.93 -2.41
C VAL A 35 -2.03 -7.07 -3.05
N ALA A 36 -1.50 -7.68 -4.11
CA ALA A 36 -2.15 -8.80 -4.78
C ALA A 36 -2.36 -10.00 -3.84
N LYS A 37 -1.34 -10.36 -3.05
CA LYS A 37 -1.44 -11.44 -2.05
C LYS A 37 -2.48 -11.14 -0.97
N ALA A 38 -2.57 -9.90 -0.51
CA ALA A 38 -3.58 -9.50 0.46
C ALA A 38 -5.01 -9.62 -0.10
N CYS A 39 -5.22 -9.23 -1.36
CA CYS A 39 -6.51 -9.44 -2.03
C CYS A 39 -6.86 -10.93 -2.13
N VAL A 40 -5.89 -11.79 -2.50
CA VAL A 40 -6.10 -13.24 -2.54
C VAL A 40 -6.46 -13.79 -1.16
N ALA A 41 -5.74 -13.36 -0.12
CA ALA A 41 -6.03 -13.77 1.26
C ALA A 41 -7.45 -13.32 1.69
N LEU A 42 -7.84 -12.09 1.39
CA LEU A 42 -9.16 -11.56 1.73
C LEU A 42 -10.31 -12.26 0.98
N LEU A 43 -10.08 -12.65 -0.28
CA LEU A 43 -11.07 -13.37 -1.11
C LEU A 43 -11.08 -14.89 -0.87
N SER A 44 -10.19 -15.39 -0.02
CA SER A 44 -10.10 -16.81 0.32
C SER A 44 -10.84 -17.14 1.62
N ASP A 45 -10.81 -18.42 2.00
CA ASP A 45 -11.39 -18.90 3.25
C ASP A 45 -10.57 -18.52 4.50
N TRP A 46 -9.45 -17.81 4.36
CA TRP A 46 -8.61 -17.39 5.49
C TRP A 46 -9.20 -16.24 6.31
N PHE A 47 -10.20 -15.53 5.79
CA PHE A 47 -10.88 -14.40 6.44
C PHE A 47 -12.40 -14.65 6.57
N PRO A 48 -12.86 -15.76 7.18
CA PRO A 48 -14.26 -16.21 7.09
C PRO A 48 -15.26 -15.33 7.86
N ALA A 49 -14.78 -14.44 8.73
CA ALA A 49 -15.60 -13.58 9.59
C ALA A 49 -15.15 -12.11 9.56
N THR A 50 -14.46 -11.68 8.49
CA THR A 50 -13.99 -10.30 8.33
C THR A 50 -14.85 -9.59 7.28
N THR A 51 -15.56 -8.55 7.69
CA THR A 51 -16.43 -7.74 6.82
C THR A 51 -16.49 -6.31 7.33
N GLY A 52 -16.63 -5.33 6.43
CA GLY A 52 -16.69 -3.91 6.78
C GLY A 52 -15.36 -3.30 7.22
N GLU A 53 -14.24 -4.01 7.03
CA GLU A 53 -12.91 -3.60 7.49
C GLU A 53 -12.00 -3.13 6.36
N ILE A 54 -11.02 -2.30 6.71
CA ILE A 54 -9.94 -1.86 5.82
C ILE A 54 -8.65 -2.58 6.23
N ILE A 55 -8.12 -3.42 5.33
CA ILE A 55 -6.82 -4.06 5.50
C ILE A 55 -5.74 -3.18 4.87
N HIS A 56 -4.90 -2.59 5.71
CA HIS A 56 -3.78 -1.77 5.25
C HIS A 56 -2.65 -2.66 4.74
N VAL A 57 -2.24 -2.42 3.50
CA VAL A 57 -1.10 -3.08 2.85
C VAL A 57 -0.20 -1.98 2.32
N ASP A 58 0.62 -1.44 3.20
CA ASP A 58 1.33 -0.18 2.99
C ASP A 58 2.71 -0.14 3.65
N GLY A 59 3.28 -1.32 3.96
CA GLY A 59 4.57 -1.42 4.66
C GLY A 59 4.53 -0.99 6.14
N GLY A 60 3.34 -0.69 6.68
CA GLY A 60 3.16 -0.19 8.05
C GLY A 60 3.22 1.34 8.17
N TYR A 61 3.21 2.06 7.05
CA TYR A 61 3.25 3.53 7.02
C TYR A 61 2.12 4.18 7.83
N HIS A 62 0.87 3.71 7.69
CA HIS A 62 -0.27 4.28 8.44
C HIS A 62 -0.11 4.14 9.96
N ALA A 63 0.57 3.09 10.42
CA ALA A 63 0.69 2.79 11.85
C ALA A 63 1.70 3.70 12.57
N VAL A 64 2.62 4.33 11.84
CA VAL A 64 3.64 5.24 12.41
C VAL A 64 3.18 6.71 12.48
N GLY A 65 1.89 6.98 12.29
CA GLY A 65 1.30 8.32 12.46
C GLY A 65 1.72 9.32 11.39
N ALA A 66 1.97 8.84 10.17
CA ALA A 66 2.43 9.65 9.07
C ALA A 66 1.32 10.46 8.38
#